data_AF-A0A1T4VGC7-F1
#
_entry.id   AF-A0A1T4VGC7-F1
#
_cell.length_a   1.000
_cell.length_b   1.000
_cell.length_c   1.000
_cell.angle_alpha   90.00
_cell.angle_beta   90.00
_cell.angle_gamma   90.00
#
_symmetry.space_group_name_H-M   'P 1'
#
loop_
_entity.id
_entity.type
_entity.pdbx_description
1 polymer ?
#
loop_
_entity_poly.entity_id
_entity_poly.type
_entity_poly.pdbx_seq_one_letter_code
_entity_poly.pdbx_strand_id
1 'polypeptide(L)'
;MEFTITANVLKTFKTFAIIYKLEVEKGKNRKEVICLEIMAKKVVKLTDDEKYEKALQLEASLECLNYDSYRATLCDTIIKIYKDLGDFKDSKERIKNIQKSKEEFLAKAKDYDVKFAEEDKVHTAKVEKERNEKLMKGRVFFFLGMFLFACLMVLAVVFYKSDRYKIFKADTLVKTGNYKDAIKIYTKLKGFGPDSEKVVKLKIESACKKMEAAEELAKEAKKSKKGEDGKKDDDVKKAYEAAINEFKELENFYECEQKKCECELEVIKNGKLKASVTYGHYRWKIVERNDEKGEVLLVKSEPKPYGAYNNKPGDITWAESSIREYFNKDFIKEYFSSTEASHIKESAVLAKDRFDSDTTAGRDTVDKLFFLNDLQARQYAYYLDAYMTDWWLIGPGSSQDKVAFVSNGEVMYDGYVATDKSINCRPAMWVSYK
;
A
#
# COMPACT_ATOMS: atom_id res chain seq x y z
N MET A 1 -5.28 -11.52 0.74
CA MET A 1 -5.88 -12.21 -0.42
C MET A 1 -4.88 -13.28 -0.85
N GLU A 2 -4.92 -14.41 -0.14
CA GLU A 2 -4.06 -15.57 -0.40
C GLU A 2 -4.57 -16.27 -1.65
N PHE A 3 -3.70 -16.45 -2.65
CA PHE A 3 -4.04 -17.18 -3.86
C PHE A 3 -3.92 -18.67 -3.60
N THR A 4 -5.07 -19.31 -3.33
CA THR A 4 -5.25 -20.75 -3.33
C THR A 4 -5.08 -21.27 -4.76
N ILE A 5 -3.89 -21.77 -5.10
CA ILE A 5 -3.69 -22.56 -6.33
C ILE A 5 -4.31 -23.93 -6.07
N THR A 6 -5.47 -24.15 -6.70
CA THR A 6 -6.33 -25.32 -6.54
C THR A 6 -5.70 -26.60 -7.13
N ALA A 7 -6.00 -27.71 -6.47
CA ALA A 7 -5.55 -29.09 -6.72
C ALA A 7 -5.81 -29.66 -8.13
N ASN A 8 -6.35 -28.88 -9.08
CA ASN A 8 -6.59 -29.30 -10.46
C ASN A 8 -5.33 -29.28 -11.33
N VAL A 9 -4.30 -28.49 -10.99
CA VAL A 9 -3.04 -28.46 -11.77
C VAL A 9 -2.19 -29.72 -11.53
N LEU A 10 -2.28 -30.33 -10.34
CA LEU A 10 -1.55 -31.54 -10.00
C LEU A 10 -2.17 -32.82 -10.61
N LYS A 11 -3.47 -32.78 -10.94
CA LYS A 11 -4.20 -33.90 -11.55
C LYS A 11 -3.88 -34.02 -13.05
N THR A 12 -3.66 -32.90 -13.73
CA THR A 12 -3.27 -32.85 -15.15
C THR A 12 -1.85 -33.39 -15.39
N PHE A 13 -0.93 -33.22 -14.42
CA PHE A 13 0.43 -33.74 -14.51
C PHE A 13 0.54 -35.27 -14.28
N LYS A 14 -0.37 -35.87 -13.51
CA LYS A 14 -0.41 -37.34 -13.32
C LYS A 14 -0.98 -38.10 -14.51
N THR A 15 -1.92 -37.51 -15.26
CA THR A 15 -2.48 -38.12 -16.48
C THR A 15 -1.47 -38.11 -17.64
N PHE A 16 -0.63 -37.06 -17.74
CA PHE A 16 0.43 -36.99 -18.76
C PHE A 16 1.56 -38.02 -18.55
N ALA A 17 1.86 -38.38 -17.29
CA ALA A 17 2.86 -39.39 -16.98
C ALA A 17 2.42 -40.83 -17.27
N ILE A 18 1.10 -41.10 -17.34
CA ILE A 18 0.53 -42.42 -17.64
C ILE A 18 0.45 -42.65 -19.16
N ILE A 19 0.14 -41.60 -19.95
CA ILE A 19 0.12 -41.68 -21.42
C ILE A 19 1.52 -41.97 -21.97
N TYR A 20 2.56 -41.31 -21.41
CA TYR A 20 3.94 -41.54 -21.82
C TYR A 20 4.47 -42.96 -21.50
N LYS A 21 3.87 -43.65 -20.51
CA LYS A 21 4.24 -45.03 -20.14
C LYS A 21 3.51 -46.08 -20.99
N LEU A 22 2.29 -45.79 -21.44
CA LEU A 22 1.50 -46.65 -22.33
C LEU A 22 1.92 -46.60 -23.80
N GLU A 23 2.55 -45.50 -24.24
CA GLU A 23 3.11 -45.37 -25.59
C GLU A 23 4.45 -46.11 -25.77
N VAL A 24 5.14 -46.43 -24.67
CA VAL A 24 6.44 -47.13 -24.68
C VAL A 24 6.28 -48.66 -24.70
N GLU A 25 5.13 -49.21 -24.30
CA GLU A 25 4.87 -50.67 -24.30
C GLU A 25 4.18 -51.22 -25.57
N LYS A 26 3.83 -50.36 -26.55
CA LYS A 26 3.13 -50.76 -27.80
C LYS A 26 4.05 -51.14 -28.97
N GLY A 27 5.23 -51.67 -28.68
CA GLY A 27 6.23 -52.09 -29.67
C GLY A 27 6.24 -53.58 -30.05
N LYS A 28 5.24 -54.40 -29.69
CA LYS A 28 5.21 -55.83 -30.03
C LYS A 28 4.00 -56.25 -30.87
N ASN A 29 4.33 -56.97 -31.95
CA ASN A 29 3.53 -57.42 -33.08
C ASN A 29 2.26 -58.22 -32.70
N ARG A 30 1.11 -57.87 -33.27
CA ARG A 30 -0.22 -58.43 -32.95
C ARG A 30 -0.71 -59.50 -33.95
N LYS A 31 0.18 -60.20 -34.66
CA LYS A 31 -0.18 -61.13 -35.77
C LYS A 31 0.09 -62.62 -35.55
N GLU A 32 0.70 -63.05 -34.44
CA GLU A 32 1.18 -64.44 -34.31
C GLU A 32 0.32 -65.37 -33.43
N VAL A 33 -0.75 -64.87 -32.79
CA VAL A 33 -1.50 -65.68 -31.81
C VAL A 33 -2.59 -66.57 -32.45
N ILE A 34 -2.88 -66.47 -33.76
CA ILE A 34 -4.08 -67.09 -34.36
C ILE A 34 -3.80 -68.44 -35.06
N CYS A 35 -2.55 -68.84 -35.29
CA CYS A 35 -2.27 -70.01 -36.15
C CYS A 35 -2.06 -71.36 -35.45
N LEU A 36 -2.07 -71.46 -34.12
CA LEU A 36 -1.69 -72.71 -33.43
C LEU A 36 -2.86 -73.59 -32.93
N GLU A 37 -4.10 -73.09 -32.94
CA GLU A 37 -5.25 -73.83 -32.36
C GLU A 37 -6.03 -74.73 -33.34
N ILE A 38 -5.74 -74.70 -34.64
CA ILE A 38 -6.61 -75.35 -35.66
C ILE A 38 -6.22 -76.80 -36.04
N MET A 39 -5.09 -77.35 -35.61
CA MET A 39 -4.58 -78.63 -36.17
C MET A 39 -4.50 -79.81 -35.18
N ALA A 40 -5.47 -79.94 -34.26
CA ALA A 40 -5.59 -81.15 -33.43
C ALA A 40 -6.95 -81.85 -33.65
N LYS A 41 -7.09 -82.57 -34.77
CA LYS A 41 -8.08 -83.64 -34.93
C LYS A 41 -7.41 -84.94 -35.36
N LYS A 42 -7.69 -85.98 -34.57
CA LYS A 42 -7.72 -87.43 -34.87
C LYS A 42 -6.50 -88.04 -35.58
N VAL A 43 -5.76 -88.85 -34.82
CA VAL A 43 -4.78 -89.83 -35.34
C VAL A 43 -5.54 -90.90 -36.13
N VAL A 44 -5.60 -90.75 -37.45
CA VAL A 44 -5.83 -91.86 -38.38
C VAL A 44 -4.48 -92.57 -38.52
N LYS A 45 -4.43 -93.89 -38.29
CA LYS A 45 -3.21 -94.68 -38.53
C LYS A 45 -2.96 -94.71 -40.04
N LEU A 46 -2.09 -93.82 -40.52
CA LEU A 46 -1.64 -93.79 -41.91
C LEU A 46 -0.86 -95.08 -42.22
N THR A 47 -1.08 -95.62 -43.40
CA THR A 47 -0.29 -96.71 -43.97
C THR A 47 1.14 -96.23 -44.27
N ASP A 48 2.08 -97.16 -44.43
CA ASP A 48 3.48 -96.79 -44.64
C ASP A 48 3.72 -96.09 -46.00
N ASP A 49 2.90 -96.38 -47.02
CA ASP A 49 2.88 -95.62 -48.28
C ASP A 49 2.41 -94.18 -48.09
N GLU A 50 1.34 -93.94 -47.32
CA GLU A 50 0.81 -92.59 -47.08
C GLU A 50 1.77 -91.75 -46.22
N LYS A 51 2.46 -92.35 -45.26
CA LYS A 51 3.52 -91.69 -44.49
C LYS A 51 4.69 -91.30 -45.39
N TYR A 52 5.07 -92.18 -46.31
CA TYR A 52 6.18 -91.95 -47.23
C TYR A 52 5.86 -90.82 -48.22
N GLU A 53 4.65 -90.82 -48.82
CA GLU A 53 4.18 -89.72 -49.68
C GLU A 53 4.10 -88.39 -48.92
N LYS A 54 3.63 -88.42 -47.67
CA LYS A 54 3.61 -87.23 -46.82
C LYS A 54 5.02 -86.69 -46.54
N ALA A 55 6.00 -87.56 -46.34
CA ALA A 55 7.38 -87.14 -46.14
C ALA A 55 7.95 -86.47 -47.41
N LEU A 56 7.67 -87.00 -48.60
CA LEU A 56 8.07 -86.38 -49.87
C LEU A 56 7.45 -84.99 -50.08
N GLN A 57 6.17 -84.83 -49.76
CA GLN A 57 5.50 -83.52 -49.83
C GLN A 57 6.13 -82.50 -48.87
N LEU A 58 6.50 -82.94 -47.68
CA LEU A 58 7.17 -82.08 -46.70
C LEU A 58 8.59 -81.70 -47.15
N GLU A 59 9.34 -82.64 -47.76
CA GLU A 59 10.64 -82.34 -48.39
C GLU A 59 10.51 -81.24 -49.45
N ALA A 60 9.54 -81.36 -50.36
CA ALA A 60 9.30 -80.34 -51.39
C ALA A 60 8.96 -78.96 -50.78
N SER A 61 8.26 -78.93 -49.64
CA SER A 61 7.89 -77.68 -48.98
C SER A 61 9.06 -76.92 -48.32
N LEU A 62 10.24 -77.55 -48.17
CA LEU A 62 11.43 -76.89 -47.63
C LEU A 62 11.86 -75.68 -48.47
N GLU A 63 11.70 -75.77 -49.80
CA GLU A 63 12.04 -74.68 -50.72
C GLU A 63 11.13 -73.45 -50.53
N CYS A 64 9.87 -73.68 -50.15
CA CYS A 64 8.85 -72.65 -49.98
C CYS A 64 8.92 -71.90 -48.64
N LEU A 65 9.78 -72.33 -47.71
CA LEU A 65 9.95 -71.66 -46.41
C LEU A 65 10.96 -70.51 -46.51
N ASN A 66 10.63 -69.34 -45.97
CA ASN A 66 11.48 -68.15 -46.08
C ASN A 66 12.61 -68.07 -45.04
N TYR A 67 12.53 -68.84 -43.95
CA TYR A 67 13.50 -68.77 -42.85
C TYR A 67 14.22 -70.10 -42.67
N ASP A 68 15.55 -70.04 -42.66
CA ASP A 68 16.40 -71.24 -42.50
C ASP A 68 16.21 -71.92 -41.13
N SER A 69 15.86 -71.16 -40.07
CA SER A 69 15.49 -71.73 -38.76
C SER A 69 14.23 -72.61 -38.82
N TYR A 70 13.21 -72.19 -39.60
CA TYR A 70 12.01 -73.00 -39.81
C TYR A 70 12.26 -74.19 -40.74
N ARG A 71 13.12 -74.02 -41.77
CA ARG A 71 13.56 -75.15 -42.62
C ARG A 71 14.24 -76.23 -41.79
N ALA A 72 15.16 -75.86 -40.89
CA ALA A 72 15.84 -76.81 -40.01
C ALA A 72 14.88 -77.59 -39.08
N THR A 73 13.83 -76.93 -38.59
CA THR A 73 12.80 -77.55 -37.75
C THR A 73 11.89 -78.50 -38.55
N LEU A 74 11.57 -78.13 -39.79
CA LEU A 74 10.81 -79.00 -40.69
C LEU A 74 11.62 -80.26 -41.10
N CYS A 75 12.92 -80.12 -41.32
CA CYS A 75 13.83 -81.25 -41.54
C CYS A 75 13.76 -82.29 -40.39
N ASP A 76 13.66 -81.86 -39.12
CA ASP A 76 13.49 -82.79 -38.00
C ASP A 76 12.20 -83.60 -38.07
N THR A 77 11.12 -82.93 -38.50
CA THR A 77 9.82 -83.56 -38.69
C THR A 77 9.87 -84.60 -39.81
N ILE A 78 10.52 -84.27 -40.93
CA ILE A 78 10.71 -85.17 -42.08
C ILE A 78 11.56 -86.39 -41.68
N ILE A 79 12.70 -86.17 -41.01
CA ILE A 79 13.58 -87.24 -40.52
C ILE A 79 12.82 -88.19 -39.60
N LYS A 80 11.95 -87.68 -38.74
CA LYS A 80 11.13 -88.51 -37.85
C LYS A 80 10.18 -89.42 -38.63
N ILE A 81 9.51 -88.90 -39.66
CA ILE A 81 8.59 -89.69 -40.50
C ILE A 81 9.36 -90.81 -41.22
N TYR A 82 10.53 -90.51 -41.80
CA TYR A 82 11.35 -91.56 -42.45
C TYR A 82 11.93 -92.57 -41.47
N LYS A 83 12.25 -92.17 -40.22
CA LYS A 83 12.68 -93.12 -39.19
C LYS A 83 11.56 -94.09 -38.81
N ASP A 84 10.33 -93.60 -38.71
CA ASP A 84 9.15 -94.43 -38.41
C ASP A 84 8.84 -95.44 -39.54
N LEU A 85 9.38 -95.24 -40.74
CA LEU A 85 9.25 -96.11 -41.92
C LEU A 85 10.34 -97.19 -42.04
N GLY A 86 11.43 -97.11 -41.27
CA GLY A 86 12.48 -98.13 -41.24
C GLY A 86 13.18 -98.37 -42.58
N ASP A 87 13.13 -99.61 -43.06
CA ASP A 87 13.73 -100.07 -44.34
C ASP A 87 12.80 -99.91 -45.56
N PHE A 88 11.67 -99.20 -45.39
CA PHE A 88 10.74 -98.97 -46.47
C PHE A 88 11.34 -98.04 -47.54
N LYS A 89 11.44 -98.53 -48.78
CA LYS A 89 11.97 -97.80 -49.94
C LYS A 89 13.38 -97.24 -49.65
N ASP A 90 13.65 -95.99 -50.05
CA ASP A 90 14.93 -95.28 -49.91
C ASP A 90 15.00 -94.42 -48.62
N SER A 91 14.10 -94.66 -47.64
CA SER A 91 13.95 -93.81 -46.44
C SER A 91 15.27 -93.58 -45.68
N LYS A 92 16.14 -94.60 -45.58
CA LYS A 92 17.46 -94.49 -44.94
C LYS A 92 18.42 -93.53 -45.67
N GLU A 93 18.32 -93.45 -46.99
CA GLU A 93 19.15 -92.56 -47.80
C GLU A 93 18.64 -91.12 -47.72
N ARG A 94 17.31 -90.93 -47.76
CA ARG A 94 16.68 -89.61 -47.58
C ARG A 94 16.97 -88.99 -46.22
N ILE A 95 16.97 -89.78 -45.14
CA ILE A 95 17.35 -89.29 -43.80
C ILE A 95 18.74 -88.64 -43.82
N LYS A 96 19.72 -89.27 -44.47
CA LYS A 96 21.09 -88.72 -44.55
C LYS A 96 21.12 -87.39 -45.31
N ASN A 97 20.39 -87.32 -46.42
CA ASN A 97 20.32 -86.11 -47.25
C ASN A 97 19.65 -84.96 -46.48
N ILE A 98 18.53 -85.21 -45.81
CA ILE A 98 17.81 -84.20 -45.03
C ILE A 98 18.61 -83.77 -43.79
N GLN A 99 19.37 -84.67 -43.16
CA GLN A 99 20.28 -84.30 -42.07
C GLN A 99 21.36 -83.33 -42.52
N LYS A 100 21.95 -83.55 -43.70
CA LYS A 100 22.94 -82.63 -44.28
C LYS A 100 22.32 -81.26 -44.57
N SER A 101 21.15 -81.23 -45.21
CA SER A 101 20.43 -79.97 -45.47
C SER A 101 20.08 -79.22 -44.18
N LYS A 102 19.70 -79.95 -43.12
CA LYS A 102 19.43 -79.36 -41.79
C LYS A 102 20.66 -78.64 -41.23
N GLU A 103 21.83 -79.26 -41.30
CA GLU A 103 23.08 -78.65 -40.81
C GLU A 103 23.43 -77.39 -41.61
N GLU A 104 23.21 -77.40 -42.92
CA GLU A 104 23.40 -76.22 -43.78
C GLU A 104 22.42 -75.09 -43.42
N PHE A 105 21.15 -75.39 -43.17
CA PHE A 105 20.16 -74.40 -42.72
C PHE A 105 20.51 -73.83 -41.33
N LEU A 106 20.97 -74.66 -40.39
CA LEU A 106 21.39 -74.21 -39.06
C LEU A 106 22.63 -73.30 -39.09
N ALA A 107 23.58 -73.57 -40.01
CA ALA A 107 24.74 -72.72 -40.20
C ALA A 107 24.36 -71.34 -40.77
N LYS A 108 23.44 -71.31 -41.75
CA LYS A 108 22.95 -70.05 -42.35
C LYS A 108 22.11 -69.21 -41.38
N ALA A 109 21.30 -69.84 -40.54
CA ALA A 109 20.49 -69.15 -39.53
C ALA A 109 21.33 -68.35 -38.53
N LYS A 110 22.51 -68.86 -38.14
CA LYS A 110 23.42 -68.18 -37.20
C LYS A 110 24.06 -66.90 -37.77
N ASP A 111 24.26 -66.79 -39.08
CA ASP A 111 24.90 -65.62 -39.71
C ASP A 111 23.92 -64.44 -39.86
N TYR A 112 22.63 -64.72 -40.05
CA TYR A 112 21.59 -63.69 -40.19
C TYR A 112 21.23 -63.01 -38.85
N ASP A 113 21.10 -63.79 -37.77
CA ASP A 113 20.79 -63.25 -36.43
C ASP A 113 21.89 -62.33 -35.88
N VAL A 114 23.16 -62.59 -36.26
CA VAL A 114 24.30 -61.74 -35.86
C VAL A 114 24.25 -60.38 -36.57
N LYS A 115 23.98 -60.35 -37.89
CA LYS A 115 23.92 -59.11 -38.67
C LYS A 115 22.77 -58.20 -38.23
N PHE A 116 21.59 -58.76 -37.97
CA PHE A 116 20.43 -57.99 -37.49
C PHE A 116 20.68 -57.37 -36.11
N ALA A 117 21.32 -58.12 -35.19
CA ALA A 117 21.66 -57.62 -33.86
C ALA A 117 22.74 -56.52 -33.88
N GLU A 118 23.59 -56.50 -34.91
CA GLU A 118 24.63 -55.47 -35.07
C GLU A 118 24.05 -54.18 -35.66
N GLU A 119 23.19 -54.27 -36.68
CA GLU A 119 22.51 -53.11 -37.28
C GLU A 119 21.52 -52.43 -36.30
N ASP A 120 20.77 -53.20 -35.51
CA ASP A 120 19.82 -52.65 -34.52
C ASP A 120 20.55 -51.87 -33.41
N LYS A 121 21.71 -52.36 -32.95
CA LYS A 121 22.58 -51.64 -31.98
C LYS A 121 23.10 -50.32 -32.53
N VAL A 122 23.50 -50.28 -33.80
CA VAL A 122 23.98 -49.05 -34.43
C VAL A 122 22.84 -48.04 -34.61
N HIS A 123 21.66 -48.51 -35.02
CA HIS A 123 20.50 -47.63 -35.20
C HIS A 123 20.01 -47.06 -33.87
N THR A 124 19.87 -47.89 -32.83
CA THR A 124 19.48 -47.44 -31.47
C THR A 124 20.49 -46.45 -30.90
N ALA A 125 21.79 -46.71 -31.01
CA ALA A 125 22.83 -45.77 -30.56
C ALA A 125 22.76 -44.41 -31.28
N LYS A 126 22.47 -44.39 -32.59
CA LYS A 126 22.32 -43.15 -33.36
C LYS A 126 21.10 -42.34 -32.93
N VAL A 127 19.96 -43.01 -32.74
CA VAL A 127 18.70 -42.37 -32.29
C VAL A 127 18.84 -41.82 -30.87
N GLU A 128 19.48 -42.55 -29.96
CA GLU A 128 19.75 -42.07 -28.60
C GLU A 128 20.67 -40.84 -28.59
N LYS A 129 21.70 -40.82 -29.45
CA LYS A 129 22.60 -39.66 -29.59
C LYS A 129 21.84 -38.42 -30.08
N GLU A 130 21.03 -38.54 -31.13
CA GLU A 130 20.23 -37.43 -31.67
C GLU A 130 19.18 -36.93 -30.66
N ARG A 131 18.55 -37.85 -29.92
CA ARG A 131 17.59 -37.50 -28.84
C ARG A 131 18.28 -36.75 -27.71
N ASN A 132 19.46 -37.21 -27.27
CA ASN A 132 20.23 -36.56 -26.22
C ASN A 132 20.73 -35.18 -26.66
N GLU A 133 21.15 -35.01 -27.91
CA GLU A 133 21.57 -33.71 -28.43
C GLU A 133 20.41 -32.71 -28.50
N LYS A 134 19.21 -33.15 -28.93
CA LYS A 134 17.98 -32.33 -28.90
C LYS A 134 17.57 -31.94 -27.47
N LEU A 135 17.61 -32.89 -26.54
CA LEU A 135 17.33 -32.65 -25.12
C LEU A 135 18.33 -31.67 -24.49
N MET A 136 19.62 -31.79 -24.82
CA MET A 136 20.66 -30.89 -24.33
C MET A 136 20.48 -29.47 -24.89
N LYS A 137 20.21 -29.30 -26.19
CA LYS A 137 19.90 -27.99 -26.78
C LYS A 137 18.66 -27.37 -26.12
N GLY A 138 17.58 -28.13 -25.95
CA GLY A 138 16.37 -27.67 -25.26
C GLY A 138 16.62 -27.23 -23.81
N ARG A 139 17.43 -27.99 -23.05
CA ARG A 139 17.86 -27.62 -21.69
C ARG A 139 18.69 -26.34 -21.66
N VAL A 140 19.65 -26.19 -22.58
CA VAL A 140 20.48 -24.98 -22.67
C VAL A 140 19.61 -23.74 -22.94
N PHE A 141 18.67 -23.81 -23.90
CA PHE A 141 17.73 -22.71 -24.16
C PHE A 141 16.84 -22.39 -22.95
N PHE A 142 16.37 -23.42 -22.24
CA PHE A 142 15.57 -23.24 -21.03
C PHE A 142 16.35 -22.51 -19.92
N PHE A 143 17.59 -22.96 -19.65
CA PHE A 143 18.45 -22.31 -18.65
C PHE A 143 18.85 -20.90 -19.06
N LEU A 144 19.12 -20.64 -20.34
CA LEU A 144 19.43 -19.31 -20.85
C LEU A 144 18.23 -18.35 -20.71
N GLY A 145 17.01 -18.82 -20.97
CA GLY A 145 15.78 -18.06 -20.77
C GLY A 145 15.52 -17.74 -19.30
N MET A 146 15.69 -18.71 -18.40
CA MET A 146 15.62 -18.48 -16.95
C MET A 146 16.67 -17.47 -16.47
N PHE A 147 17.89 -17.55 -16.99
CA PHE A 147 18.96 -16.64 -16.63
C PHE A 147 18.66 -15.20 -17.08
N LEU A 148 18.18 -15.01 -18.33
CA LEU A 148 17.74 -13.70 -18.83
C LEU A 148 16.59 -13.12 -17.99
N PHE A 149 15.61 -13.95 -17.62
CA PHE A 149 14.51 -13.52 -16.77
C PHE A 149 15.01 -13.10 -15.36
N ALA A 150 15.92 -13.87 -14.77
CA ALA A 150 16.55 -13.52 -13.50
C ALA A 150 17.32 -12.20 -13.59
N CYS A 151 18.06 -11.97 -14.69
CA CYS A 151 18.76 -10.71 -14.93
C CYS A 151 17.79 -9.53 -15.02
N LEU A 152 16.67 -9.68 -15.74
CA LEU A 152 15.63 -8.64 -15.82
C LEU A 152 15.00 -8.34 -14.44
N MET A 153 14.76 -9.37 -13.63
CA MET A 153 14.24 -9.20 -12.27
C MET A 153 15.23 -8.43 -11.37
N VAL A 154 16.53 -8.74 -11.45
CA VAL A 154 17.57 -8.00 -10.72
C VAL A 154 17.61 -6.54 -11.18
N LEU A 155 17.58 -6.28 -12.49
CA LEU A 155 17.54 -4.91 -13.04
C LEU A 155 16.31 -4.13 -12.58
N ALA A 156 15.14 -4.77 -12.54
CA ALA A 156 13.90 -4.16 -12.04
C ALA A 156 14.00 -3.79 -10.54
N VAL A 157 14.58 -4.67 -9.72
CA VAL A 157 14.81 -4.39 -8.29
C VAL A 157 15.79 -3.23 -8.10
N VAL A 158 16.88 -3.20 -8.88
CA VAL A 158 17.85 -2.10 -8.86
C VAL A 158 17.18 -0.78 -9.27
N PHE A 159 16.36 -0.79 -10.33
CA PHE A 159 15.61 0.37 -10.78
C PHE A 159 14.62 0.88 -9.72
N TYR A 160 13.85 -0.01 -9.09
CA TYR A 160 12.87 0.35 -8.05
C TYR A 160 13.55 0.92 -6.79
N LYS A 161 14.76 0.46 -6.47
CA LYS A 161 15.57 1.02 -5.37
C LYS A 161 16.25 2.33 -5.72
N SER A 162 16.38 2.66 -7.01
CA SER A 162 17.05 3.87 -7.47
C SER A 162 16.34 5.14 -7.00
N ASP A 163 17.12 6.18 -6.69
CA ASP A 163 16.56 7.46 -6.26
C ASP A 163 15.81 8.16 -7.40
N ARG A 164 16.20 7.93 -8.66
CA ARG A 164 15.48 8.43 -9.84
C ARG A 164 14.04 7.94 -9.89
N TYR A 165 13.80 6.65 -9.64
CA TYR A 165 12.44 6.11 -9.61
C TYR A 165 11.61 6.70 -8.46
N LYS A 166 12.21 6.86 -7.27
CA LYS A 166 11.53 7.49 -6.11
C LYS A 166 11.16 8.94 -6.39
N ILE A 167 12.04 9.72 -7.03
CA ILE A 167 11.76 11.09 -7.45
C ILE A 167 10.59 11.11 -8.45
N PHE A 168 10.64 10.26 -9.48
CA PHE A 168 9.55 10.15 -10.46
C PHE A 168 8.22 9.84 -9.78
N LYS A 169 8.20 8.86 -8.87
CA LYS A 169 7.00 8.52 -8.08
C LYS A 169 6.50 9.71 -7.25
N ALA A 170 7.40 10.44 -6.60
CA ALA A 170 7.05 11.62 -5.82
C ALA A 170 6.48 12.74 -6.71
N ASP A 171 7.07 13.01 -7.87
CA ASP A 171 6.55 13.99 -8.83
C ASP A 171 5.18 13.61 -9.39
N THR A 172 4.93 12.33 -9.64
CA THR A 172 3.58 11.85 -9.98
C THR A 172 2.59 12.16 -8.85
N LEU A 173 2.97 11.92 -7.60
CA LEU A 173 2.10 12.20 -6.45
C LEU A 173 1.77 13.69 -6.33
N VAL A 174 2.75 14.57 -6.53
CA VAL A 174 2.54 16.03 -6.57
C VAL A 174 1.54 16.40 -7.66
N LYS A 175 1.71 15.89 -8.88
CA LYS A 175 0.79 16.14 -10.01
C LYS A 175 -0.64 15.67 -9.72
N THR A 176 -0.79 14.62 -8.94
CA THR A 176 -2.10 14.10 -8.50
C THR A 176 -2.64 14.78 -7.22
N GLY A 177 -1.94 15.78 -6.68
CA GLY A 177 -2.33 16.51 -5.47
C GLY A 177 -2.05 15.80 -4.14
N ASN A 178 -1.35 14.66 -4.14
CA ASN A 178 -0.99 13.93 -2.93
C ASN A 178 0.37 14.42 -2.38
N TYR A 179 0.36 15.64 -1.85
CA TYR A 179 1.56 16.30 -1.32
C TYR A 179 2.15 15.58 -0.10
N LYS A 180 1.31 15.05 0.79
CA LYS A 180 1.74 14.36 2.01
C LYS A 180 2.65 13.17 1.70
N ASP A 181 2.22 12.30 0.78
CA ASP A 181 3.02 11.13 0.38
C ASP A 181 4.24 11.53 -0.45
N ALA A 182 4.13 12.57 -1.29
CA ALA A 182 5.27 13.10 -2.04
C ALA A 182 6.37 13.64 -1.11
N ILE A 183 6.02 14.49 -0.14
CA ILE A 183 6.93 15.04 0.87
C ILE A 183 7.60 13.92 1.67
N LYS A 184 6.85 12.89 2.06
CA LYS A 184 7.38 11.72 2.76
C LYS A 184 8.41 10.92 1.94
N ILE A 185 8.26 10.88 0.62
CA ILE A 185 9.26 10.26 -0.26
C ILE A 185 10.50 11.17 -0.37
N TYR A 186 10.30 12.46 -0.64
CA TYR A 186 11.39 13.42 -0.76
C TYR A 186 12.27 13.48 0.49
N THR A 187 11.68 13.58 1.68
CA THR A 187 12.42 13.63 2.97
C THR A 187 13.32 12.42 3.25
N LYS A 188 13.07 11.28 2.59
CA LYS A 188 13.89 10.07 2.71
C LYS A 188 15.02 9.99 1.69
N LEU A 189 15.04 10.88 0.69
CA LEU A 189 16.07 10.93 -0.33
C LEU A 189 17.26 11.75 0.16
N LYS A 190 18.47 11.30 -0.16
CA LYS A 190 19.69 12.02 0.16
C LYS A 190 19.68 13.38 -0.58
N GLY A 191 19.90 14.47 0.15
CA GLY A 191 19.88 15.84 -0.40
C GLY A 191 18.51 16.54 -0.37
N PHE A 192 17.45 15.84 0.03
CA PHE A 192 16.09 16.39 0.12
C PHE A 192 15.55 16.31 1.56
N GLY A 193 16.34 16.78 2.52
CA GLY A 193 15.93 16.81 3.93
C GLY A 193 14.63 17.61 4.18
N PRO A 194 14.07 17.56 5.40
CA PRO A 194 12.82 18.24 5.75
C PRO A 194 12.83 19.76 5.49
N ASP A 195 14.01 20.37 5.55
CA ASP A 195 14.22 21.80 5.35
C ASP A 195 14.86 22.12 3.98
N SER A 196 14.93 21.13 3.10
CA SER A 196 15.38 21.37 1.72
C SER A 196 14.39 22.28 1.00
N GLU A 197 14.90 23.20 0.18
CA GLU A 197 14.09 24.16 -0.59
C GLU A 197 12.92 23.48 -1.33
N LYS A 198 13.18 22.31 -1.95
CA LYS A 198 12.16 21.53 -2.64
C LYS A 198 11.04 21.06 -1.69
N VAL A 199 11.38 20.54 -0.51
CA VAL A 199 10.39 20.04 0.46
C VAL A 199 9.60 21.20 1.06
N VAL A 200 10.27 22.30 1.41
CA VAL A 200 9.62 23.52 1.90
C VAL A 200 8.64 24.05 0.85
N LYS A 201 9.07 24.18 -0.42
CA LYS A 201 8.20 24.62 -1.51
C LYS A 201 6.96 23.73 -1.67
N LEU A 202 7.11 22.41 -1.56
CA LEU A 202 5.99 21.48 -1.62
C LEU A 202 5.05 21.61 -0.41
N LYS A 203 5.55 21.90 0.79
CA LYS A 203 4.72 22.17 1.96
C LYS A 203 3.92 23.46 1.77
N ILE A 204 4.54 24.52 1.26
CA ILE A 204 3.86 25.79 0.93
C ILE A 204 2.77 25.55 -0.11
N GLU A 205 3.08 24.81 -1.19
CA GLU A 205 2.12 24.48 -2.25
C GLU A 205 0.94 23.64 -1.71
N SER A 206 1.20 22.67 -0.84
CA SER A 206 0.18 21.89 -0.13
C SER A 206 -0.77 22.80 0.67
N ALA A 207 -0.21 23.71 1.48
CA ALA A 207 -0.98 24.60 2.33
C ALA A 207 -1.85 25.56 1.49
N CYS A 208 -1.28 26.13 0.42
CA CYS A 208 -2.02 26.95 -0.55
C CYS A 208 -3.17 26.16 -1.20
N LYS A 209 -2.96 24.90 -1.60
CA LYS A 209 -4.02 24.08 -2.19
C LYS A 209 -5.16 23.80 -1.22
N LYS A 210 -4.87 23.64 0.08
CA LYS A 210 -5.92 23.50 1.10
C LYS A 210 -6.71 24.78 1.30
N MET A 211 -6.03 25.92 1.31
CA MET A 211 -6.68 27.24 1.38
C MET A 211 -7.59 27.47 0.17
N GLU A 212 -7.11 27.23 -1.06
CA GLU A 212 -7.91 27.31 -2.28
C GLU A 212 -9.16 26.41 -2.21
N ALA A 213 -9.01 25.17 -1.71
CA ALA A 213 -10.15 24.27 -1.52
C ALA A 213 -11.15 24.79 -0.49
N ALA A 214 -10.68 25.39 0.61
CA ALA A 214 -11.53 26.01 1.63
C ALA A 214 -12.30 27.23 1.07
N GLU A 215 -11.66 28.04 0.23
CA GLU A 215 -12.29 29.17 -0.45
C GLU A 215 -13.39 28.71 -1.42
N GLU A 216 -13.13 27.69 -2.23
CA GLU A 216 -14.13 27.14 -3.15
C GLU A 216 -15.33 26.57 -2.37
N LEU A 217 -15.08 25.80 -1.30
CA LEU A 217 -16.14 25.33 -0.41
C LEU A 217 -16.95 26.49 0.18
N ALA A 218 -16.29 27.58 0.58
CA ALA A 218 -16.97 28.77 1.10
C ALA A 218 -17.83 29.46 0.02
N LYS A 219 -17.37 29.52 -1.24
CA LYS A 219 -18.13 30.07 -2.38
C LYS A 219 -19.36 29.21 -2.68
N GLU A 220 -19.21 27.89 -2.67
CA GLU A 220 -20.31 26.94 -2.88
C GLU A 220 -21.35 27.03 -1.75
N ALA A 221 -20.89 27.09 -0.49
CA ALA A 221 -21.77 27.27 0.66
C ALA A 221 -22.63 28.54 0.52
N LYS A 222 -22.03 29.67 0.13
CA LYS A 222 -22.74 30.94 -0.11
C LYS A 222 -23.80 30.83 -1.22
N LYS A 223 -23.51 30.13 -2.33
CA LYS A 223 -24.48 29.92 -3.43
C LYS A 223 -25.70 29.11 -2.98
N SER A 224 -25.50 28.16 -2.05
CA SER A 224 -26.57 27.29 -1.56
C SER A 224 -27.45 27.91 -0.46
N LYS A 225 -27.06 29.03 0.14
CA LYS A 225 -27.76 29.70 1.27
C LYS A 225 -29.11 30.37 0.92
N LYS A 226 -29.82 29.90 -0.10
CA LYS A 226 -31.27 30.17 -0.26
C LYS A 226 -32.16 29.18 0.51
N GLY A 227 -31.59 28.21 1.23
CA GLY A 227 -32.31 27.36 2.17
C GLY A 227 -31.38 26.29 2.75
N GLU A 228 -31.37 26.19 4.08
CA GLU A 228 -30.86 25.07 4.88
C GLU A 228 -29.34 24.84 5.08
N ASP A 229 -29.06 24.45 6.32
CA ASP A 229 -27.91 23.76 6.91
C ASP A 229 -26.65 24.51 7.36
N GLY A 230 -26.59 24.73 8.68
CA GLY A 230 -25.37 25.04 9.44
C GLY A 230 -24.28 23.95 9.42
N LYS A 231 -24.52 22.79 8.78
CA LYS A 231 -23.53 21.73 8.56
C LYS A 231 -22.42 22.16 7.57
N LYS A 232 -22.78 22.94 6.55
CA LYS A 232 -21.82 23.44 5.55
C LYS A 232 -20.85 24.48 6.13
N ASP A 233 -21.30 25.28 7.09
CA ASP A 233 -20.45 26.29 7.73
C ASP A 233 -19.35 25.64 8.60
N ASP A 234 -19.65 24.51 9.25
CA ASP A 234 -18.66 23.75 10.03
C ASP A 234 -17.62 23.07 9.13
N ASP A 235 -18.03 22.56 7.96
CA ASP A 235 -17.11 21.97 6.99
C ASP A 235 -16.15 23.01 6.38
N VAL A 236 -16.65 24.20 6.07
CA VAL A 236 -15.82 25.34 5.62
C VAL A 236 -14.81 25.73 6.71
N LYS A 237 -15.26 25.85 7.97
CA LYS A 237 -14.38 26.14 9.09
C LYS A 237 -13.26 25.10 9.22
N LYS A 238 -13.59 23.80 9.20
CA LYS A 238 -12.60 22.71 9.26
C LYS A 238 -11.60 22.77 8.11
N ALA A 239 -12.05 23.14 6.90
CA ALA A 239 -11.17 23.27 5.75
C ALA A 239 -10.14 24.39 5.95
N TYR A 240 -10.55 25.57 6.43
CA TYR A 240 -9.63 26.65 6.78
C TYR A 240 -8.71 26.26 7.96
N GLU A 241 -9.23 25.62 9.02
CA GLU A 241 -8.40 25.13 10.13
C GLU A 241 -7.34 24.13 9.66
N ALA A 242 -7.64 23.29 8.67
CA ALA A 242 -6.66 22.39 8.07
C ALA A 242 -5.57 23.11 7.28
N ALA A 243 -5.88 24.27 6.66
CA ALA A 243 -4.90 25.12 5.99
C ALA A 243 -4.04 25.89 7.01
N ILE A 244 -4.66 26.50 8.03
CA ILE A 244 -3.98 27.21 9.13
C ILE A 244 -2.94 26.31 9.79
N ASN A 245 -3.28 25.04 10.06
CA ASN A 245 -2.35 24.10 10.68
C ASN A 245 -1.13 23.80 9.80
N GLU A 246 -1.24 23.77 8.47
CA GLU A 246 -0.07 23.59 7.59
C GLU A 246 0.77 24.86 7.51
N PHE A 247 0.14 26.03 7.41
CA PHE A 247 0.88 27.30 7.43
C PHE A 247 1.58 27.55 8.77
N LYS A 248 1.02 27.07 9.88
CA LYS A 248 1.64 27.15 11.20
C LYS A 248 3.01 26.44 11.26
N GLU A 249 3.17 25.33 10.54
CA GLU A 249 4.47 24.64 10.44
C GLU A 249 5.49 25.41 9.57
N LEU A 250 5.05 26.50 8.92
CA LEU A 250 5.79 27.30 7.93
C LEU A 250 5.94 28.77 8.35
N GLU A 251 5.71 29.11 9.63
CA GLU A 251 5.69 30.50 10.13
C GLU A 251 6.98 31.29 9.86
N ASN A 252 8.11 30.63 9.58
CA ASN A 252 9.36 31.31 9.18
C ASN A 252 9.30 32.00 7.80
N PHE A 253 8.21 31.83 7.03
CA PHE A 253 8.03 32.42 5.71
C PHE A 253 6.93 33.48 5.75
N TYR A 254 7.30 34.75 5.54
CA TYR A 254 6.38 35.89 5.61
C TYR A 254 5.10 35.72 4.76
N GLU A 255 5.20 35.19 3.54
CA GLU A 255 4.02 34.92 2.69
C GLU A 255 3.06 33.90 3.32
N CYS A 256 3.59 32.93 4.06
CA CYS A 256 2.78 31.94 4.78
C CYS A 256 2.11 32.55 6.01
N GLU A 257 2.75 33.51 6.70
CA GLU A 257 2.12 34.26 7.80
C GLU A 257 0.91 35.05 7.30
N GLN A 258 1.03 35.70 6.13
CA GLN A 258 -0.08 36.43 5.51
C GLN A 258 -1.25 35.50 5.18
N LYS A 259 -0.98 34.40 4.48
CA LYS A 259 -2.01 33.41 4.10
C LYS A 259 -2.66 32.73 5.30
N LYS A 260 -1.89 32.46 6.36
CA LYS A 260 -2.40 31.97 7.64
C LYS A 260 -3.39 32.98 8.23
N CYS A 261 -2.99 34.25 8.34
CA CYS A 261 -3.84 35.31 8.87
C CYS A 261 -5.13 35.46 8.04
N GLU A 262 -5.06 35.42 6.71
CA GLU A 262 -6.24 35.44 5.83
C GLU A 262 -7.21 34.30 6.14
N CYS A 263 -6.71 33.07 6.32
CA CYS A 263 -7.52 31.93 6.70
C CYS A 263 -8.17 32.11 8.08
N GLU A 264 -7.40 32.59 9.07
CA GLU A 264 -7.92 32.84 10.42
C GLU A 264 -9.01 33.92 10.43
N LEU A 265 -8.81 35.01 9.68
CA LEU A 265 -9.80 36.08 9.55
C LEU A 265 -11.07 35.61 8.84
N GLU A 266 -11.00 34.72 7.85
CA GLU A 266 -12.20 34.12 7.24
C GLU A 266 -12.96 33.22 8.24
N VAL A 267 -12.26 32.46 9.08
CA VAL A 267 -12.90 31.69 10.17
C VAL A 267 -13.57 32.63 11.18
N ILE A 268 -12.90 33.71 11.57
CA ILE A 268 -13.43 34.72 12.50
C ILE A 268 -14.66 35.43 11.91
N LYS A 269 -14.56 35.89 10.67
CA LYS A 269 -15.62 36.60 9.94
C LYS A 269 -16.90 35.79 9.86
N ASN A 270 -16.81 34.48 9.64
CA ASN A 270 -17.98 33.61 9.52
C ASN A 270 -18.39 32.95 10.86
N GLY A 271 -17.59 33.12 11.93
CA GLY A 271 -17.84 32.54 13.24
C GLY A 271 -19.02 33.16 14.00
N LYS A 272 -19.86 32.36 14.64
CA LYS A 272 -20.99 32.86 15.44
C LYS A 272 -20.54 33.26 16.85
N LEU A 273 -21.36 34.02 17.56
CA LEU A 273 -21.17 34.25 19.01
C LEU A 273 -20.99 32.90 19.74
N LYS A 274 -20.20 32.90 20.81
CA LYS A 274 -19.77 31.72 21.59
C LYS A 274 -18.80 30.77 20.86
N ALA A 275 -18.63 30.89 19.54
CA ALA A 275 -17.73 30.00 18.81
C ALA A 275 -16.28 30.19 19.27
N SER A 276 -15.56 29.08 19.36
CA SER A 276 -14.12 29.08 19.56
C SER A 276 -13.41 29.17 18.20
N VAL A 277 -12.47 30.11 18.08
CA VAL A 277 -11.64 30.33 16.89
C VAL A 277 -10.16 30.37 17.28
N THR A 278 -9.28 29.99 16.37
CA THR A 278 -7.83 30.17 16.54
C THR A 278 -7.43 31.49 15.91
N TYR A 279 -6.62 32.28 16.63
CA TYR A 279 -6.02 33.49 16.11
C TYR A 279 -4.67 33.72 16.77
N GLY A 280 -3.63 33.86 15.97
CA GLY A 280 -2.25 33.75 16.44
C GLY A 280 -2.00 32.38 17.09
N HIS A 281 -1.38 32.36 18.25
CA HIS A 281 -1.01 31.09 18.92
C HIS A 281 -2.10 30.51 19.83
N TYR A 282 -3.25 31.17 19.96
CA TYR A 282 -4.26 30.84 20.97
C TYR A 282 -5.66 30.65 20.41
N ARG A 283 -6.50 30.02 21.24
CA ARG A 283 -7.95 29.93 21.03
C ARG A 283 -8.68 31.06 21.76
N TRP A 284 -9.64 31.64 21.06
CA TRP A 284 -10.46 32.77 21.51
C TRP A 284 -11.94 32.47 21.32
N LYS A 285 -12.78 33.13 22.11
CA LYS A 285 -14.24 33.14 22.03
C LYS A 285 -14.71 34.42 21.38
N ILE A 286 -15.60 34.29 20.40
CA ILE A 286 -16.32 35.44 19.85
C ILE A 286 -17.45 35.80 20.82
N VAL A 287 -17.36 36.96 21.45
CA VAL A 287 -18.36 37.42 22.45
C VAL A 287 -19.20 38.60 21.97
N GLU A 288 -18.70 39.35 20.98
CA GLU A 288 -19.42 40.45 20.34
C GLU A 288 -19.00 40.57 18.87
N ARG A 289 -19.92 41.09 18.05
CA ARG A 289 -19.69 41.35 16.62
C ARG A 289 -20.24 42.72 16.24
N ASN A 290 -19.45 43.46 15.48
CA ASN A 290 -19.86 44.68 14.78
C ASN A 290 -19.66 44.46 13.28
N ASP A 291 -20.66 43.84 12.63
CA ASP A 291 -20.52 43.45 11.22
C ASP A 291 -20.49 44.66 10.27
N GLU A 292 -21.08 45.80 10.68
CA GLU A 292 -21.01 47.07 9.94
C GLU A 292 -19.57 47.59 9.85
N LYS A 293 -18.82 47.56 10.95
CA LYS A 293 -17.39 47.93 10.98
C LYS A 293 -16.47 46.80 10.53
N GLY A 294 -16.95 45.56 10.55
CA GLY A 294 -16.12 44.39 10.23
C GLY A 294 -15.22 43.99 11.38
N GLU A 295 -15.71 44.06 12.61
CA GLU A 295 -14.93 43.89 13.82
C GLU A 295 -15.60 42.84 14.74
N VAL A 296 -14.79 42.07 15.46
CA VAL A 296 -15.28 41.16 16.51
C VAL A 296 -14.52 41.38 17.80
N LEU A 297 -15.20 41.20 18.93
CA LEU A 297 -14.55 41.12 20.23
C LEU A 297 -14.20 39.65 20.52
N LEU A 298 -12.90 39.39 20.63
CA LEU A 298 -12.35 38.11 21.01
C LEU A 298 -11.92 38.13 22.47
N VAL A 299 -12.35 37.15 23.25
CA VAL A 299 -11.90 36.95 24.64
C VAL A 299 -11.19 35.61 24.72
N LYS A 300 -10.06 35.53 25.42
CA LYS A 300 -9.29 34.29 25.52
C LYS A 300 -10.18 33.14 26.02
N SER A 301 -10.18 32.01 25.30
CA SER A 301 -11.11 30.91 25.59
C SER A 301 -10.96 30.34 26.99
N GLU A 302 -9.71 30.19 27.43
CA GLU A 302 -9.36 29.68 28.76
C GLU A 302 -8.49 30.72 29.48
N PRO A 303 -8.83 31.10 30.72
CA PRO A 303 -7.92 31.86 31.57
C PRO A 303 -6.61 31.09 31.77
N LYS A 304 -5.48 31.79 31.75
CA LYS A 304 -4.15 31.20 31.96
C LYS A 304 -3.29 32.07 32.87
N PRO A 305 -2.36 31.49 33.64
CA PRO A 305 -1.45 32.26 34.47
C PRO A 305 -0.38 32.92 33.59
N TYR A 306 -0.19 34.24 33.73
CA TYR A 306 0.90 35.01 33.12
C TYR A 306 1.69 35.82 34.15
N GLY A 307 1.56 35.46 35.44
CA GLY A 307 2.11 36.22 36.56
C GLY A 307 1.04 37.03 37.28
N ALA A 308 1.50 37.97 38.10
CA ALA A 308 0.64 38.83 38.89
C ALA A 308 0.06 39.97 38.04
N TYR A 309 -1.03 40.57 38.50
CA TYR A 309 -1.56 41.78 37.89
C TYR A 309 -0.52 42.92 37.92
N ASN A 310 0.17 43.06 39.04
CA ASN A 310 1.31 43.96 39.17
C ASN A 310 2.49 43.30 39.88
N ASN A 311 3.70 43.58 39.42
CA ASN A 311 4.91 42.98 39.99
C ASN A 311 5.38 43.64 41.30
N LYS A 312 4.81 44.79 41.66
CA LYS A 312 5.17 45.56 42.87
C LYS A 312 3.97 45.71 43.79
N PRO A 313 4.17 45.66 45.12
CA PRO A 313 3.11 45.94 46.07
C PRO A 313 2.73 47.42 46.07
N GLY A 314 1.56 47.72 46.61
CA GLY A 314 1.03 49.08 46.75
C GLY A 314 -0.12 49.37 45.81
N ASP A 315 -0.58 50.62 45.88
CA ASP A 315 -1.67 51.15 45.08
C ASP A 315 -1.45 50.92 43.59
N ILE A 316 -2.52 50.50 42.90
CA ILE A 316 -2.43 50.15 41.49
C ILE A 316 -3.72 50.42 40.73
N THR A 317 -3.58 50.65 39.44
CA THR A 317 -4.65 50.79 38.44
C THR A 317 -4.31 49.98 37.19
N TRP A 318 -5.29 49.71 36.32
CA TRP A 318 -5.01 49.05 35.03
C TRP A 318 -3.94 49.80 34.23
N ALA A 319 -4.03 51.13 34.18
CA ALA A 319 -3.15 51.98 33.39
C ALA A 319 -1.66 51.85 33.77
N GLU A 320 -1.39 51.56 35.03
CA GLU A 320 -0.06 51.49 35.64
C GLU A 320 0.43 50.04 35.86
N SER A 321 -0.44 49.06 35.61
CA SER A 321 -0.16 47.65 35.85
C SER A 321 0.92 47.10 34.92
N SER A 322 1.83 46.29 35.48
CA SER A 322 2.84 45.58 34.68
C SER A 322 2.21 44.58 33.72
N ILE A 323 1.05 44.00 34.06
CA ILE A 323 0.37 43.03 33.20
C ILE A 323 -0.19 43.68 31.93
N ARG A 324 -0.71 44.92 32.01
CA ARG A 324 -1.14 45.70 30.83
C ARG A 324 0.04 45.96 29.88
N GLU A 325 1.18 46.35 30.44
CA GLU A 325 2.39 46.59 29.66
C GLU A 325 2.85 45.33 28.93
N TYR A 326 2.89 44.19 29.62
CA TYR A 326 3.23 42.90 29.01
C TYR A 326 2.28 42.53 27.86
N PHE A 327 0.97 42.62 28.08
CA PHE A 327 -0.02 42.27 27.04
C PHE A 327 0.03 43.17 25.82
N ASN A 328 0.33 44.47 25.98
CA ASN A 328 0.36 45.43 24.87
C ASN A 328 1.75 45.58 24.22
N LYS A 329 2.77 44.85 24.70
CA LYS A 329 4.12 44.83 24.12
C LYS A 329 4.56 43.40 23.82
N ASP A 330 5.17 42.75 24.80
CA ASP A 330 5.87 41.47 24.63
C ASP A 330 4.92 40.37 24.16
N PHE A 331 3.71 40.29 24.73
CA PHE A 331 2.74 39.28 24.36
C PHE A 331 2.31 39.39 22.88
N ILE A 332 2.05 40.61 22.38
CA ILE A 332 1.70 40.80 20.97
C ILE A 332 2.85 40.34 20.07
N LYS A 333 4.08 40.75 20.41
CA LYS A 333 5.28 40.43 19.64
C LYS A 333 5.60 38.94 19.62
N GLU A 334 5.33 38.22 20.70
CA GLU A 334 5.67 36.81 20.86
C GLU A 334 4.62 35.87 20.25
N TYR A 335 3.34 36.24 20.31
CA TYR A 335 2.23 35.31 20.01
C TYR A 335 1.40 35.66 18.79
N PHE A 336 1.73 36.76 18.11
CA PHE A 336 1.10 37.17 16.86
C PHE A 336 2.16 37.55 15.83
N SER A 337 1.94 37.15 14.58
CA SER A 337 2.73 37.66 13.45
C SER A 337 2.50 39.16 13.26
N SER A 338 3.39 39.84 12.52
CA SER A 338 3.20 41.26 12.21
C SER A 338 1.90 41.52 11.44
N THR A 339 1.48 40.57 10.59
CA THR A 339 0.22 40.66 9.85
C THR A 339 -0.96 40.52 10.80
N GLU A 340 -0.99 39.50 11.65
CA GLU A 340 -2.04 39.33 12.67
C GLU A 340 -2.14 40.56 13.59
N ALA A 341 -1.01 41.03 14.11
CA ALA A 341 -0.96 42.19 15.01
C ALA A 341 -1.48 43.51 14.39
N SER A 342 -1.49 43.61 13.05
CA SER A 342 -2.02 44.78 12.32
C SER A 342 -3.56 44.81 12.30
N HIS A 343 -4.21 43.65 12.44
CA HIS A 343 -5.67 43.53 12.51
C HIS A 343 -6.22 43.71 13.94
N ILE A 344 -5.36 43.66 14.96
CA ILE A 344 -5.73 43.94 16.36
C ILE A 344 -5.90 45.45 16.55
N LYS A 345 -7.11 45.85 16.94
CA LYS A 345 -7.52 47.25 17.06
C LYS A 345 -7.11 47.85 18.39
N GLU A 346 -6.61 49.07 18.33
CA GLU A 346 -6.56 49.95 19.48
C GLU A 346 -7.99 50.29 19.93
N SER A 347 -8.25 50.08 21.21
CA SER A 347 -9.56 50.22 21.82
C SER A 347 -9.47 51.15 23.01
N ALA A 348 -10.41 52.09 23.13
CA ALA A 348 -10.56 52.89 24.33
C ALA A 348 -11.02 51.99 25.48
N VAL A 349 -10.20 51.89 26.52
CA VAL A 349 -10.51 51.16 27.76
C VAL A 349 -10.83 52.21 28.80
N LEU A 350 -12.11 52.32 29.11
CA LEU A 350 -12.62 53.33 30.03
C LEU A 350 -12.43 52.84 31.47
N ALA A 351 -11.65 53.60 32.24
CA ALA A 351 -11.50 53.41 33.66
C ALA A 351 -12.74 54.01 34.34
N LYS A 352 -13.57 53.14 34.90
CA LYS A 352 -14.79 53.56 35.61
C LYS A 352 -14.67 53.20 37.08
N ASP A 353 -14.64 54.23 37.91
CA ASP A 353 -14.73 54.08 39.36
C ASP A 353 -16.03 53.37 39.73
N ARG A 354 -15.97 52.56 40.79
CA ARG A 354 -17.17 51.97 41.35
C ARG A 354 -17.87 53.03 42.20
N PHE A 355 -19.18 53.15 42.04
CA PHE A 355 -20.00 54.20 42.68
C PHE A 355 -19.86 54.26 44.22
N ASP A 356 -19.56 53.12 44.85
CA ASP A 356 -19.52 52.94 46.32
C ASP A 356 -18.12 52.58 46.86
N SER A 357 -17.01 52.93 46.18
CA SER A 357 -15.65 52.62 46.67
C SER A 357 -14.77 53.86 46.80
N ASP A 358 -13.94 53.87 47.84
CA ASP A 358 -12.85 54.85 48.03
C ASP A 358 -11.64 54.55 47.11
N THR A 359 -11.74 53.52 46.27
CA THR A 359 -10.71 53.12 45.30
C THR A 359 -11.03 53.69 43.91
N THR A 360 -9.98 54.12 43.20
CA THR A 360 -10.08 54.62 41.83
C THR A 360 -9.67 53.55 40.81
N ALA A 361 -10.35 53.53 39.67
CA ALA A 361 -9.97 52.74 38.50
C ALA A 361 -8.80 53.38 37.72
N GLY A 362 -8.41 54.61 38.07
CA GLY A 362 -7.35 55.37 37.41
C GLY A 362 -7.83 56.08 36.15
N ARG A 363 -6.88 56.34 35.24
CA ARG A 363 -7.14 57.03 33.97
C ARG A 363 -7.53 56.07 32.86
N ASP A 364 -8.28 56.57 31.89
CA ASP A 364 -8.56 55.87 30.64
C ASP A 364 -7.27 55.52 29.88
N THR A 365 -7.32 54.43 29.14
CA THR A 365 -6.22 53.94 28.29
C THR A 365 -6.69 53.63 26.88
N VAL A 366 -5.72 53.48 25.98
CA VAL A 366 -5.92 52.94 24.64
C VAL A 366 -5.06 51.69 24.52
N ASP A 367 -5.70 50.56 24.35
CA ASP A 367 -5.05 49.24 24.43
C ASP A 367 -5.48 48.35 23.26
N LYS A 368 -4.56 47.50 22.79
CA LYS A 368 -4.85 46.42 21.84
C LYS A 368 -5.39 45.19 22.56
N LEU A 369 -4.77 44.82 23.68
CA LEU A 369 -5.24 43.78 24.57
C LEU A 369 -5.57 44.36 25.95
N PHE A 370 -6.72 43.98 26.48
CA PHE A 370 -7.23 44.48 27.76
C PHE A 370 -7.96 43.39 28.55
N PHE A 371 -8.12 43.56 29.85
CA PHE A 371 -9.06 42.71 30.62
C PHE A 371 -10.46 43.30 30.55
N LEU A 372 -11.48 42.47 30.73
CA LEU A 372 -12.84 42.96 30.80
C LEU A 372 -13.04 43.81 32.07
N ASN A 373 -13.92 44.80 32.00
CA ASN A 373 -14.49 45.40 33.20
C ASN A 373 -15.63 44.51 33.76
N ASP A 374 -16.16 44.87 34.92
CA ASP A 374 -17.20 44.10 35.59
C ASP A 374 -18.50 44.02 34.78
N LEU A 375 -18.90 45.11 34.11
CA LEU A 375 -20.08 45.13 33.24
C LEU A 375 -19.93 44.18 32.05
N GLN A 376 -18.78 44.23 31.37
CA GLN A 376 -18.44 43.35 30.25
C GLN A 376 -18.33 41.89 30.71
N ALA A 377 -17.72 41.63 31.86
CA ALA A 377 -17.62 40.30 32.42
C ALA A 377 -18.99 39.67 32.65
N ARG A 378 -19.94 40.44 33.22
CA ARG A 378 -21.33 40.02 33.40
C ARG A 378 -22.06 39.86 32.06
N GLN A 379 -21.91 40.82 31.16
CA GLN A 379 -22.55 40.82 29.83
C GLN A 379 -22.15 39.59 29.01
N TYR A 380 -20.87 39.22 29.04
CA TYR A 380 -20.34 38.11 28.24
C TYR A 380 -20.27 36.77 29.00
N ALA A 381 -20.68 36.71 30.26
CA ALA A 381 -20.57 35.50 31.10
C ALA A 381 -21.13 34.24 30.41
N TYR A 382 -22.27 34.35 29.72
CA TYR A 382 -22.90 33.23 28.99
C TYR A 382 -22.02 32.64 27.86
N TYR A 383 -21.15 33.45 27.25
CA TYR A 383 -20.27 33.05 26.16
C TYR A 383 -18.93 32.49 26.64
N LEU A 384 -18.58 32.79 27.89
CA LEU A 384 -17.29 32.47 28.48
C LEU A 384 -17.40 31.18 29.30
N ASP A 385 -16.86 30.09 28.74
CA ASP A 385 -16.69 28.84 29.48
C ASP A 385 -15.64 29.00 30.61
N ALA A 386 -15.47 27.99 31.48
CA ALA A 386 -14.52 27.94 32.61
C ALA A 386 -14.90 28.79 33.86
N TYR A 387 -16.11 28.58 34.37
CA TYR A 387 -16.60 29.22 35.60
C TYR A 387 -15.71 28.98 36.83
N MET A 388 -15.07 27.81 36.94
CA MET A 388 -14.28 27.41 38.12
C MET A 388 -12.86 28.00 38.17
N THR A 389 -12.49 28.86 37.23
CA THR A 389 -11.14 29.41 37.15
C THR A 389 -11.18 30.91 37.38
N ASP A 390 -10.42 31.37 38.37
CA ASP A 390 -10.41 32.78 38.74
C ASP A 390 -9.58 33.61 37.75
N TRP A 391 -10.07 34.79 37.37
CA TRP A 391 -9.36 35.68 36.46
C TRP A 391 -9.59 37.17 36.70
N TRP A 392 -8.54 37.97 36.48
CA TRP A 392 -8.51 39.41 36.75
C TRP A 392 -9.43 40.25 35.85
N LEU A 393 -10.00 41.31 36.41
CA LEU A 393 -10.67 42.40 35.70
C LEU A 393 -9.78 43.65 35.68
N ILE A 394 -10.20 44.70 34.97
CA ILE A 394 -9.50 46.01 35.02
C ILE A 394 -9.86 46.85 36.26
N GLY A 395 -11.01 46.59 36.88
CA GLY A 395 -11.54 47.41 37.96
C GLY A 395 -10.84 47.18 39.30
N PRO A 396 -10.79 48.20 40.18
CA PRO A 396 -10.18 48.08 41.50
C PRO A 396 -11.01 47.18 42.43
N GLY A 397 -10.35 46.65 43.46
CA GLY A 397 -10.99 45.94 44.57
C GLY A 397 -11.42 46.87 45.71
N SER A 398 -11.63 46.28 46.88
CA SER A 398 -12.01 46.98 48.13
C SER A 398 -10.94 47.93 48.69
N SER A 399 -9.68 47.76 48.28
CA SER A 399 -8.54 48.63 48.60
C SER A 399 -7.69 48.84 47.35
N GLN A 400 -6.93 49.94 47.30
CA GLN A 400 -6.24 50.36 46.06
C GLN A 400 -5.11 49.41 45.62
N ASP A 401 -4.63 48.54 46.52
CA ASP A 401 -3.69 47.46 46.25
C ASP A 401 -4.35 46.15 45.78
N LYS A 402 -5.69 46.10 45.75
CA LYS A 402 -6.49 44.96 45.29
C LYS A 402 -7.17 45.24 43.97
N VAL A 403 -7.39 44.18 43.20
CA VAL A 403 -8.05 44.23 41.89
C VAL A 403 -9.25 43.30 41.89
N ALA A 404 -10.36 43.75 41.29
CA ALA A 404 -11.53 42.91 41.12
C ALA A 404 -11.21 41.73 40.18
N PHE A 405 -11.87 40.61 40.40
CA PHE A 405 -11.68 39.40 39.60
C PHE A 405 -13.00 38.65 39.47
N VAL A 406 -13.07 37.69 38.58
CA VAL A 406 -14.20 36.77 38.47
C VAL A 406 -13.85 35.45 39.14
N SER A 407 -14.75 34.94 39.97
CA SER A 407 -14.66 33.63 40.63
C SER A 407 -16.00 32.93 40.49
N ASN A 408 -16.01 31.65 40.09
CA ASN A 408 -17.24 30.87 39.88
C ASN A 408 -18.26 31.56 38.94
N GLY A 409 -17.76 32.35 37.98
CA GLY A 409 -18.60 33.13 37.05
C GLY A 409 -19.12 34.46 37.58
N GLU A 410 -18.88 34.77 38.85
CA GLU A 410 -19.36 35.99 39.50
C GLU A 410 -18.22 36.99 39.71
N VAL A 411 -18.56 38.28 39.64
CA VAL A 411 -17.59 39.36 39.91
C VAL A 411 -17.39 39.52 41.41
N MET A 412 -16.13 39.44 41.85
CA MET A 412 -15.69 39.59 43.23
C MET A 412 -15.13 41.01 43.45
N TYR A 413 -15.97 41.91 43.98
CA TYR A 413 -15.61 43.32 44.19
C TYR A 413 -14.67 43.55 45.37
N ASP A 414 -14.60 42.64 46.34
CA ASP A 414 -13.60 42.72 47.42
C ASP A 414 -12.18 42.70 46.82
N GLY A 415 -12.04 42.01 45.68
CA GLY A 415 -10.80 41.89 44.94
C GLY A 415 -9.78 41.01 45.63
N TYR A 416 -8.63 40.87 44.99
CA TYR A 416 -7.47 40.18 45.54
C TYR A 416 -6.22 41.02 45.32
N VAL A 417 -5.19 40.83 46.16
CA VAL A 417 -3.97 41.64 46.14
C VAL A 417 -3.31 41.53 44.75
N ALA A 418 -2.99 42.67 44.14
CA ALA A 418 -2.53 42.73 42.75
C ALA A 418 -1.22 41.98 42.48
N THR A 419 -0.40 41.75 43.51
CA THR A 419 0.86 41.00 43.43
C THR A 419 0.68 39.49 43.48
N ASP A 420 -0.54 39.01 43.71
CA ASP A 420 -0.83 37.59 43.77
C ASP A 420 -0.77 36.94 42.38
N LYS A 421 -0.26 35.71 42.34
CA LYS A 421 -0.01 34.95 41.11
C LYS A 421 -0.97 33.78 40.90
N SER A 422 -1.92 33.56 41.82
CA SER A 422 -2.90 32.47 41.77
C SER A 422 -4.08 32.79 40.85
N ILE A 423 -4.38 34.08 40.66
CA ILE A 423 -5.46 34.53 39.78
C ILE A 423 -4.95 34.61 38.33
N ASN A 424 -5.73 34.08 37.39
CA ASN A 424 -5.35 33.97 35.99
C ASN A 424 -5.63 35.26 35.20
N CYS A 425 -5.10 35.33 33.97
CA CYS A 425 -5.43 36.39 33.03
C CYS A 425 -6.36 35.87 31.94
N ARG A 426 -7.33 36.70 31.54
CA ARG A 426 -8.23 36.42 30.42
C ARG A 426 -8.35 37.66 29.52
N PRO A 427 -7.31 37.96 28.71
CA PRO A 427 -7.32 39.13 27.86
C PRO A 427 -8.40 39.05 26.78
N ALA A 428 -8.82 40.22 26.34
CA ALA A 428 -9.76 40.49 25.28
C ALA A 428 -9.13 41.46 24.26
N MET A 429 -9.60 41.41 23.02
CA MET A 429 -9.15 42.29 21.95
C MET A 429 -10.20 42.41 20.85
N TRP A 430 -10.27 43.59 20.23
CA TRP A 430 -11.03 43.79 19.01
C TRP A 430 -10.16 43.42 17.80
N VAL A 431 -10.69 42.58 16.90
CA VAL A 431 -10.02 42.19 15.66
C VAL A 431 -10.86 42.63 14.47
N SER A 432 -10.24 43.32 13.52
CA SER A 432 -10.87 43.65 12.24
C SER A 432 -10.61 42.55 11.21
N TYR A 433 -11.67 42.07 10.58
CA TYR A 433 -11.62 41.04 9.53
C TYR A 433 -11.85 41.60 8.13
N LYS A 434 -11.81 42.93 7.98
CA LYS A 434 -11.95 43.63 6.70
C LYS A 434 -10.62 44.05 6.12
#